data_AF-A0A2L2Z704-F1
#
_entry.id   AF-A0A2L2Z704-F1
#
_cell.length_a   1.000
_cell.length_b   1.000
_cell.length_c   1.000
_cell.angle_alpha   90.00
_cell.angle_beta   90.00
_cell.angle_gamma   90.00
#
_symmetry.space_group_name_H-M   'P 1'
#
loop_
_entity.id
_entity.type
_entity.pdbx_description
1 polymer ?
#
loop_
_entity_poly.entity_id
_entity_poly.type
_entity_poly.pdbx_seq_one_letter_code
_entity_poly.pdbx_strand_id
1 'polypeptide(L)' 'MRFNFNNLSPHQNVLYKTLDYNSNKIYGNKSFSTIGKDSMLSRYGLRLSDPYIKQGMTRNDIDRV' A
#
# COMPACT_ATOMS: atom_id res chain seq x y z
N MET A 1 4.26 -12.73 12.62
CA MET A 1 3.96 -11.96 11.40
C MET A 1 3.16 -10.66 11.65
N ARG A 2 3.21 -10.02 12.83
CA ARG A 2 2.50 -8.75 13.06
C ARG A 2 3.30 -7.48 12.72
N PHE A 3 4.62 -7.57 12.63
CA PHE A 3 5.47 -6.39 12.50
C PHE A 3 5.29 -5.62 11.18
N ASN A 4 4.96 -6.32 10.08
CA ASN A 4 4.79 -5.71 8.75
C ASN A 4 3.52 -4.86 8.59
N PHE A 5 2.54 -5.03 9.47
CA PHE A 5 1.23 -4.37 9.39
C PHE A 5 0.98 -3.41 10.56
N ASN A 6 2.05 -2.97 11.21
CA ASN A 6 1.95 -1.95 12.25
C ASN A 6 1.79 -0.58 11.61
N ASN A 7 0.77 0.16 12.04
CA ASN A 7 0.59 1.53 11.62
C ASN A 7 1.72 2.40 12.18
N LEU A 8 2.14 3.38 11.38
CA LEU A 8 2.99 4.47 11.84
C LEU A 8 2.22 5.31 12.88
N SER A 9 2.97 5.90 13.82
CA SER A 9 2.38 6.86 14.76
C SER A 9 1.88 8.10 14.01
N PRO A 10 0.88 8.84 14.52
CA PRO A 10 0.31 9.99 13.82
C PRO A 10 1.34 11.05 13.40
N HIS A 11 2.36 11.30 14.22
CA HIS A 11 3.43 12.26 13.94
C HIS A 11 4.44 11.77 12.87
N GLN A 12 4.43 10.46 12.56
CA GLN A 12 5.29 9.83 11.56
C GLN A 12 4.59 9.71 10.19
N ASN A 13 3.29 9.95 10.12
CA ASN A 13 2.48 9.79 8.92
C ASN A 13 1.71 11.07 8.60
N VAL A 14 2.37 11.98 7.89
CA VAL A 14 1.73 13.21 7.43
C VAL A 14 0.99 12.93 6.12
N LEU A 15 -0.34 12.86 6.18
CA LEU A 15 -1.20 12.63 5.02
C LEU A 15 -1.54 13.96 4.34
N TYR A 16 -0.72 14.38 3.37
CA TYR A 16 -0.99 15.58 2.56
C TYR A 16 -2.09 15.38 1.51
N LYS A 17 -2.38 14.12 1.15
CA LYS A 17 -3.43 13.74 0.19
C LYS A 17 -4.15 12.48 0.65
N THR A 18 -5.27 12.18 -0.01
CA THR A 18 -6.00 10.92 0.16
C THR A 18 -5.12 9.69 -0.13
N LEU A 19 -5.57 8.53 0.34
CA LEU A 19 -4.87 7.25 0.12
C LEU A 19 -4.94 6.85 -1.36
N ASP A 20 -3.78 6.56 -1.94
CA ASP A 20 -3.64 6.12 -3.32
C ASP A 20 -3.33 4.63 -3.37
N TYR A 21 -4.30 3.80 -3.75
CA TYR A 21 -4.14 2.34 -3.85
C TYR A 21 -3.21 1.91 -5.00
N ASN A 22 -2.96 2.79 -5.97
CA ASN A 22 -2.05 2.55 -7.09
C ASN A 22 -0.62 3.02 -6.80
N SER A 23 -0.38 3.65 -5.65
CA SER A 23 0.96 4.06 -5.23
C SER A 23 1.97 2.91 -5.27
N ASN A 24 3.20 3.21 -5.70
CA ASN A 24 4.32 2.26 -5.65
C ASN A 24 4.75 1.90 -4.22
N LYS A 25 4.25 2.63 -3.22
CA LYS A 25 4.49 2.35 -1.80
C LYS A 25 3.47 1.38 -1.19
N ILE A 26 2.43 0.99 -1.95
CA ILE A 26 1.41 0.02 -1.50
C ILE A 26 1.76 -1.38 -2.02
N TYR A 27 1.74 -2.33 -1.09
CA TYR A 27 1.93 -3.76 -1.33
C TYR A 27 0.70 -4.42 -1.97
N GLY A 28 0.89 -5.57 -2.63
CA GLY A 28 -0.19 -6.34 -3.22
C GLY A 28 -1.05 -7.09 -2.19
N ASN A 29 -2.24 -7.54 -2.59
CA ASN A 29 -3.18 -8.20 -1.67
C ASN A 29 -2.59 -9.41 -0.92
N LYS A 30 -1.62 -10.10 -1.52
CA LYS A 30 -1.04 -11.35 -0.97
C LYS A 30 0.31 -11.15 -0.29
N SER A 31 0.82 -9.92 -0.19
CA SER A 31 2.14 -9.70 0.39
C SER A 31 2.18 -10.21 1.84
N PHE A 32 3.26 -10.90 2.21
CA PHE A 32 3.44 -11.55 3.51
C PHE A 32 2.44 -12.68 3.84
N SER A 33 1.65 -13.15 2.89
CA SER A 33 0.79 -14.33 3.06
C SER A 33 1.59 -15.62 2.95
N THR A 34 1.37 -16.57 3.86
CA THR A 34 2.02 -17.90 3.85
C THR A 34 1.22 -18.95 3.09
N ILE A 35 -0.08 -18.75 2.94
CA ILE A 35 -1.03 -19.72 2.37
C ILE A 35 -1.77 -19.15 1.15
N GLY A 36 -1.28 -18.04 0.59
CA GLY A 36 -1.82 -17.42 -0.63
C GLY A 36 -3.19 -16.73 -0.48
N LYS A 37 -3.68 -16.59 0.76
CA LYS A 37 -4.86 -15.78 1.11
C LYS A 37 -4.51 -14.29 1.10
N ASP A 38 -5.49 -13.45 0.80
CA ASP A 38 -5.30 -12.01 0.85
C ASP A 38 -5.03 -11.57 2.31
N SER A 39 -3.92 -10.86 2.52
CA SER A 39 -3.49 -10.26 3.77
C SER A 39 -3.89 -8.78 3.87
N MET A 40 -4.16 -8.14 2.72
CA MET A 40 -4.63 -6.77 2.61
C MET A 40 -5.76 -6.66 1.59
N LEU A 41 -6.73 -5.81 1.87
CA LEU A 41 -7.83 -5.48 0.99
C LEU A 41 -8.02 -3.96 0.98
N SER A 42 -8.34 -3.39 -0.17
CA SER A 42 -8.80 -2.00 -0.21
C SER A 42 -10.19 -1.90 0.40
N ARG A 43 -10.54 -0.72 0.92
CA ARG A 43 -11.86 -0.49 1.56
C ARG A 43 -13.03 -0.74 0.60
N TYR A 44 -12.79 -0.58 -0.70
CA TYR A 44 -13.81 -0.71 -1.75
C TYR A 44 -13.65 -1.99 -2.59
N GLY A 45 -12.84 -2.96 -2.15
CA GLY A 45 -12.66 -4.23 -2.86
C GLY A 45 -11.83 -4.17 -4.15
N LEU A 46 -11.24 -3.02 -4.46
CA LEU A 46 -10.21 -2.90 -5.50
C LEU A 46 -9.01 -3.82 -5.20
N ARG A 47 -8.50 -4.46 -6.26
CA ARG A 47 -7.31 -5.29 -6.24
C ARG A 47 -6.05 -4.42 -6.10
N LEU A 48 -5.21 -4.77 -5.15
CA LEU A 48 -3.89 -4.19 -4.90
C LEU A 48 -2.84 -5.04 -5.62
N SER A 49 -2.13 -4.42 -6.55
CA SER A 49 -0.98 -5.02 -7.23
C SER A 49 0.32 -4.76 -6.47
N ASP A 50 1.26 -5.72 -6.55
CA ASP A 50 2.61 -5.52 -6.02
C ASP A 50 3.37 -4.44 -6.81
N PRO A 51 4.35 -3.75 -6.18
CA PRO A 51 5.08 -2.64 -6.82
C PRO A 51 5.72 -2.97 -8.17
N TYR A 52 6.26 -4.19 -8.35
CA TYR A 52 6.92 -4.58 -9.59
C TYR A 52 5.97 -4.74 -10.79
N ILE A 53 4.64 -4.81 -10.55
CA ILE A 53 3.61 -4.88 -11.60
C ILE A 53 3.19 -3.48 -12.05
N LYS A 54 3.40 -2.47 -11.19
CA LYS A 54 2.94 -1.10 -11.44
C LYS A 54 3.84 -0.42 -12.48
N GLN A 55 3.23 0.38 -13.35
CA GLN A 55 3.91 1.03 -14.49
C GLN A 55 4.85 2.19 -14.10
N GLY A 56 4.91 2.56 -12.82
CA GLY A 56 5.74 3.65 -12.33
C GLY A 56 5.12 4.36 -11.12
N MET A 57 5.78 5.43 -10.69
CA MET A 57 5.28 6.27 -9.60
C MET A 57 4.03 7.03 -10.05
N THR A 58 3.00 7.03 -9.20
CA THR A 58 1.80 7.84 -9.42
C THR A 58 2.11 9.32 -9.24
N ARG A 59 1.21 10.21 -9.68
CA ARG A 59 1.38 11.65 -9.42
C ARG A 59 1.44 11.96 -7.92
N ASN A 60 0.66 11.24 -7.12
CA ASN A 60 0.68 11.39 -5.66
C ASN A 60 1.99 10.91 -5.03
N ASP A 61 2.63 9.90 -5.61
CA ASP A 61 3.98 9.48 -5.19
C ASP A 61 5.00 10.57 -5.48
N ILE A 62 4.95 11.17 -6.68
CA ILE A 62 5.88 12.21 -7.11
C ILE A 62 5.73 13.47 -6.25
N ASP A 63 4.49 13.90 -5.97
CA ASP A 63 4.23 15.12 -5.20
C ASP A 63 4.65 14.99 -3.71
N ARG A 64 5.00 13.79 -3.23
CA ARG A 64 5.39 13.51 -1.83
C ARG A 64 6.90 13.26 -1.65
N VAL A 65 7.69 13.36 -2.73
CA VAL A 65 9.17 13.32 -2.70
C VAL A 65 9.69 14.75 -2.55
#